data_AF-A0A7C5WZU2-F1
#
_entry.id   AF-A0A7C5WZU2-F1
#
_cell.length_a   1.000
_cell.length_b   1.000
_cell.length_c   1.000
_cell.angle_alpha   90.00
_cell.angle_beta   90.00
_cell.angle_gamma   90.00
#
_symmetry.space_group_name_H-M   'P 1'
#
loop_
_entity.id
_entity.type
_entity.pdbx_description
1 polymer ?
#
loop_
_entity_poly.entity_id
_entity_poly.type
_entity_poly.pdbx_seq_one_letter_code
_entity_poly.pdbx_strand_id
1 'polypeptide(L)'
;MEGIGQTIQSSLPRLLKGKNKAIVENIYQQSNYMPLWAGKANEKKTAQLIQALKDPLFNYKNKSFDQKAIKKLFYLLDNNAISERKKMLVYARLDLMLTNSMVRLVRFIVQGDVDWNLVQHKLKALKESDDVRADWEMNPKPFPDQKKLLHAIANGNIRAYLTSLLPMQERYTKLVALLKNYKVMEKFPKIKYSNSPLKIGDWSSRVPEVKKHLQISGDYPKNADLSWTFNKTLEKAVKTYQKRYLLEINGRVDKKVTYYLNQPVKNNIQAIITNLDKTKLYPKRFEPEHVEVNIPDFNLRYYKNGRKVMKMGIVVGRMDRPTPLFSDQIEYMVLNPTWTVTDNLVKRDLI
;
A
#
# COMPACT_ATOMS: atom_id res chain seq x y z
N MET A 1 -16.77 16.42 -34.05
CA MET A 1 -16.13 15.34 -33.26
C MET A 1 -15.43 14.30 -34.14
N GLU A 2 -15.92 14.02 -35.35
CA GLU A 2 -15.33 13.03 -36.28
C GLU A 2 -13.84 13.25 -36.59
N GLY A 3 -13.40 14.49 -36.83
CA GLY A 3 -11.98 14.78 -37.09
C GLY A 3 -11.04 14.47 -35.92
N ILE A 4 -11.52 14.53 -34.68
CA ILE A 4 -10.73 14.15 -33.50
C ILE A 4 -10.56 12.64 -33.46
N GLY A 5 -11.60 11.86 -33.76
CA GLY A 5 -11.54 10.39 -33.77
C GLY A 5 -10.55 9.85 -34.81
N GLN A 6 -10.58 10.38 -36.03
CA GLN A 6 -9.59 10.02 -37.07
C GLN A 6 -8.16 10.39 -36.66
N THR A 7 -7.99 11.53 -35.97
CA THR A 7 -6.68 11.95 -35.44
C THR A 7 -6.22 11.03 -34.31
N ILE A 8 -7.13 10.58 -33.44
CA ILE A 8 -6.84 9.58 -32.39
C ILE A 8 -6.37 8.28 -33.03
N GLN A 9 -7.11 7.74 -34.00
CA GLN A 9 -6.80 6.49 -34.69
C GLN A 9 -5.41 6.52 -35.35
N SER A 10 -5.13 7.59 -36.11
CA SER A 10 -3.84 7.76 -36.79
C SER A 10 -2.66 8.04 -35.85
N SER A 11 -2.90 8.69 -34.69
CA SER A 11 -1.83 9.08 -33.76
C SER A 11 -1.50 8.01 -32.71
N LEU A 12 -2.39 7.05 -32.49
CA LEU A 12 -2.30 6.03 -31.45
C LEU A 12 -0.97 5.25 -31.43
N PRO A 13 -0.47 4.74 -32.59
CA PRO A 13 0.78 3.97 -32.62
C PRO A 13 2.01 4.78 -32.23
N ARG A 14 1.99 6.10 -32.46
CA ARG A 14 3.11 7.03 -32.22
C ARG A 14 3.12 7.59 -30.81
N LEU A 15 1.94 7.89 -30.25
CA LEU A 15 1.80 8.61 -28.98
C LEU A 15 1.81 7.69 -27.74
N LEU A 16 1.52 6.39 -27.91
CA LEU A 16 1.49 5.43 -26.82
C LEU A 16 2.67 4.45 -26.90
N LYS A 17 3.36 4.26 -25.77
CA LYS A 17 4.47 3.31 -25.62
C LYS A 17 4.32 2.51 -24.33
N GLY A 18 4.94 1.32 -24.31
CA GLY A 18 5.02 0.46 -23.13
C GLY A 18 3.77 -0.38 -22.85
N LYS A 19 3.74 -1.00 -21.66
CA LYS A 19 2.80 -2.08 -21.28
C LYS A 19 1.31 -1.73 -21.24
N ASN A 20 0.94 -0.46 -21.42
CA ASN A 20 -0.45 -0.02 -21.45
C ASN A 20 -0.99 0.20 -22.85
N LYS A 21 -0.13 0.19 -23.88
CA LYS A 21 -0.50 0.48 -25.27
C LYS A 21 -1.71 -0.37 -25.68
N ALA A 22 -1.58 -1.69 -25.66
CA ALA A 22 -2.62 -2.63 -26.08
C ALA A 22 -3.99 -2.40 -25.39
N ILE A 23 -3.98 -2.07 -24.09
CA ILE A 23 -5.22 -1.79 -23.35
C ILE A 23 -5.86 -0.50 -23.86
N VAL A 24 -5.07 0.55 -24.09
CA VAL A 24 -5.59 1.81 -24.61
C VAL A 24 -6.07 1.65 -26.05
N GLU A 25 -5.38 0.90 -26.91
CA GLU A 25 -5.85 0.66 -28.30
C GLU A 25 -7.19 -0.07 -28.30
N ASN A 26 -7.34 -1.10 -27.48
CA ASN A 26 -8.60 -1.85 -27.37
C ASN A 26 -9.75 -0.98 -26.82
N ILE A 27 -9.49 -0.10 -25.85
CA ILE A 27 -10.49 0.85 -25.36
C ILE A 27 -11.02 1.74 -26.50
N TYR A 28 -10.14 2.28 -27.35
CA TYR A 28 -10.57 3.12 -28.46
C TYR A 28 -11.18 2.33 -29.62
N GLN A 29 -10.75 1.09 -29.87
CA GLN A 29 -11.42 0.20 -30.83
C GLN A 29 -12.87 -0.06 -30.39
N GLN A 30 -13.09 -0.37 -29.11
CA GLN A 30 -14.44 -0.58 -28.56
C GLN A 30 -15.31 0.69 -28.54
N SER A 31 -14.70 1.87 -28.49
CA SER A 31 -15.42 3.15 -28.56
C SER A 31 -15.56 3.70 -29.99
N ASN A 32 -15.22 2.90 -31.02
CA ASN A 32 -15.17 3.35 -32.42
C ASN A 32 -14.36 4.64 -32.61
N TYR A 33 -13.27 4.76 -31.85
CA TYR A 33 -12.38 5.93 -31.80
C TYR A 33 -13.07 7.24 -31.41
N MET A 34 -14.29 7.21 -30.86
CA MET A 34 -14.94 8.40 -30.33
C MET A 34 -14.14 8.96 -29.14
N PRO A 35 -13.92 10.29 -29.06
CA PRO A 35 -13.24 10.91 -27.94
C PRO A 35 -13.93 10.63 -26.61
N LEU A 36 -13.17 10.17 -25.62
CA LEU A 36 -13.71 9.76 -24.33
C LEU A 36 -13.73 10.89 -23.30
N TRP A 37 -12.93 11.93 -23.49
CA TRP A 37 -12.67 12.97 -22.49
C TRP A 37 -12.78 14.40 -23.05
N ALA A 38 -12.44 14.58 -24.33
CA ALA A 38 -12.49 15.87 -25.00
C ALA A 38 -13.94 16.32 -25.24
N GLY A 39 -14.17 17.64 -25.16
CA GLY A 39 -15.47 18.26 -25.46
C GLY A 39 -16.34 18.54 -24.23
N LYS A 40 -17.25 19.51 -24.38
CA LYS A 40 -18.09 20.05 -23.29
C LYS A 40 -18.94 18.99 -22.58
N ALA A 41 -19.50 18.05 -23.33
CA ALA A 41 -20.30 16.94 -22.77
C ALA A 41 -19.48 16.03 -21.81
N ASN A 42 -18.15 16.04 -21.92
CA ASN A 42 -17.26 15.17 -21.17
C ASN A 42 -16.59 15.87 -19.97
N GLU A 43 -16.83 17.17 -19.75
CA GLU A 43 -16.19 17.97 -18.70
C GLU A 43 -16.33 17.36 -17.30
N LYS A 44 -17.54 16.90 -16.95
CA LYS A 44 -17.82 16.30 -15.64
C LYS A 44 -16.97 15.06 -15.37
N LYS A 45 -16.91 14.11 -16.31
CA LYS A 45 -16.11 12.89 -16.14
C LYS A 45 -14.60 13.17 -16.21
N THR A 46 -14.18 14.13 -17.03
CA THR A 46 -12.80 14.59 -17.08
C THR A 46 -12.37 15.19 -15.74
N ALA A 47 -13.20 16.03 -15.12
CA ALA A 47 -12.96 16.57 -13.78
C ALA A 47 -12.88 15.46 -12.71
N GLN A 48 -13.77 14.47 -12.77
CA GLN A 48 -13.71 13.31 -11.87
C GLN A 48 -12.39 12.53 -12.00
N LEU A 49 -11.90 12.30 -13.21
CA LEU A 49 -10.60 11.64 -13.42
C LEU A 49 -9.47 12.49 -12.83
N ILE A 50 -9.42 13.80 -13.13
CA ILE A 50 -8.39 14.71 -12.60
C ILE A 50 -8.39 14.71 -11.06
N GLN A 51 -9.56 14.67 -10.44
CA GLN A 51 -9.69 14.55 -8.98
C GLN A 51 -9.17 13.18 -8.49
N ALA A 52 -9.56 12.09 -9.15
CA ALA A 52 -9.12 10.74 -8.79
C ALA A 52 -7.60 10.55 -8.91
N LEU A 53 -6.95 11.19 -9.90
CA LEU A 53 -5.49 11.17 -10.06
C LEU A 53 -4.76 11.84 -8.90
N LYS A 54 -5.43 12.68 -8.09
CA LYS A 54 -4.87 13.37 -6.92
C LYS A 54 -5.34 12.77 -5.59
N ASP A 55 -6.41 11.98 -5.61
CA ASP A 55 -7.01 11.42 -4.41
C ASP A 55 -6.07 10.37 -3.77
N PRO A 56 -5.60 10.57 -2.52
CA PRO A 56 -4.74 9.59 -1.83
C PRO A 56 -5.37 8.20 -1.71
N LEU A 57 -6.70 8.08 -1.78
CA LEU A 57 -7.38 6.79 -1.83
C LEU A 57 -6.94 5.96 -3.05
N PHE A 58 -6.74 6.61 -4.20
CA PHE A 58 -6.35 5.94 -5.45
C PHE A 58 -4.86 6.13 -5.78
N ASN A 59 -4.23 7.21 -5.30
CA ASN A 59 -2.86 7.60 -5.62
C ASN A 59 -2.06 7.97 -4.36
N TYR A 60 -2.00 7.07 -3.37
CA TYR A 60 -1.30 7.32 -2.11
C TYR A 60 0.22 7.60 -2.23
N LYS A 61 0.84 7.23 -3.35
CA LYS A 61 2.25 7.54 -3.68
C LYS A 61 2.45 8.88 -4.40
N ASN A 62 1.39 9.65 -4.64
CA ASN A 62 1.43 10.92 -5.37
C ASN A 62 2.10 10.79 -6.76
N LYS A 63 1.83 9.69 -7.47
CA LYS A 63 2.39 9.45 -8.80
C LYS A 63 1.88 10.52 -9.78
N SER A 64 2.75 10.94 -10.69
CA SER A 64 2.43 11.99 -11.66
C SER A 64 1.22 11.63 -12.52
N PHE A 65 1.14 10.39 -13.05
CA PHE A 65 0.11 9.97 -14.01
C PHE A 65 -0.16 11.04 -15.08
N ASP A 66 0.93 11.53 -15.69
CA ASP A 66 0.93 12.51 -16.78
C ASP A 66 0.24 13.86 -16.47
N GLN A 67 -0.10 14.14 -15.21
CA GLN A 67 -0.85 15.33 -14.79
C GLN A 67 -0.20 16.66 -15.21
N LYS A 68 1.14 16.75 -15.18
CA LYS A 68 1.86 17.96 -15.65
C LYS A 68 1.59 18.22 -17.14
N ALA A 69 1.66 17.17 -17.96
CA ALA A 69 1.48 17.29 -19.39
C ALA A 69 0.00 17.47 -19.75
N ILE A 70 -0.92 16.80 -19.04
CA ILE A 70 -2.38 17.04 -19.13
C ILE A 70 -2.69 18.52 -18.83
N LYS A 71 -2.15 19.09 -17.74
CA LYS A 71 -2.34 20.51 -17.41
C LYS A 71 -1.84 21.43 -18.52
N LYS A 72 -0.68 21.12 -19.13
CA LYS A 72 -0.16 21.87 -20.28
C LYS A 72 -1.10 21.81 -21.49
N LEU A 73 -1.70 20.65 -21.77
CA LEU A 73 -2.64 20.50 -22.89
C LEU A 73 -3.94 21.28 -22.65
N PHE A 74 -4.49 21.27 -21.43
CA PHE A 74 -5.62 22.13 -21.08
C PHE A 74 -5.28 23.62 -21.28
N TYR A 75 -4.15 24.07 -20.73
CA TYR A 75 -3.71 25.46 -20.89
C TYR A 75 -3.62 25.89 -22.36
N LEU A 76 -3.12 25.01 -23.23
CA LEU A 76 -3.02 25.26 -24.67
C LEU A 76 -4.40 25.36 -25.36
N LEU A 77 -5.40 24.61 -24.89
CA LEU A 77 -6.76 24.65 -25.42
C LEU A 77 -7.53 25.88 -24.90
N ASP A 78 -7.39 26.21 -23.62
CA ASP A 78 -8.14 27.27 -22.94
C ASP A 78 -7.72 28.68 -23.41
N ASN A 79 -6.44 28.89 -23.73
CA ASN A 79 -5.92 30.21 -24.11
C ASN A 79 -5.94 30.47 -25.62
N ASN A 80 -6.58 29.60 -26.41
CA ASN A 80 -6.68 29.72 -27.86
C ASN A 80 -5.34 29.92 -28.59
N ALA A 81 -4.22 29.53 -27.97
CA ALA A 81 -2.85 29.81 -28.43
C ALA A 81 -2.43 28.95 -29.64
N ILE A 82 -3.39 28.31 -30.32
CA ILE A 82 -3.17 27.23 -31.29
C ILE A 82 -4.15 27.36 -32.46
N SER A 83 -3.66 27.18 -33.68
CA SER A 83 -4.49 27.14 -34.89
C SER A 83 -5.48 25.98 -34.90
N GLU A 84 -6.63 26.13 -35.57
CA GLU A 84 -7.69 25.11 -35.64
C GLU A 84 -7.18 23.72 -36.03
N ARG A 85 -6.27 23.63 -37.01
CA ARG A 85 -5.66 22.36 -37.44
C ARG A 85 -4.84 21.69 -36.33
N LYS A 86 -4.15 22.48 -35.50
CA LYS A 86 -3.36 21.97 -34.36
C LYS A 86 -4.24 21.69 -33.13
N LYS A 87 -5.39 22.36 -32.97
CA LYS A 87 -6.35 22.09 -31.88
C LYS A 87 -6.84 20.65 -31.91
N MET A 88 -7.17 20.11 -33.09
CA MET A 88 -7.60 18.71 -33.23
C MET A 88 -6.55 17.73 -32.71
N LEU A 89 -5.27 17.95 -33.05
CA LEU A 89 -4.17 17.12 -32.57
C LEU A 89 -3.99 17.23 -31.04
N VAL A 90 -4.17 18.42 -30.48
CA VAL A 90 -4.08 18.66 -29.03
C VAL A 90 -5.23 17.98 -28.29
N TYR A 91 -6.47 18.05 -28.81
CA TYR A 91 -7.60 17.29 -28.26
C TYR A 91 -7.36 15.79 -28.30
N ALA A 92 -6.91 15.24 -29.44
CA ALA A 92 -6.60 13.82 -29.58
C ALA A 92 -5.49 13.38 -28.59
N ARG A 93 -4.44 14.19 -28.42
CA ARG A 93 -3.36 13.94 -27.48
C ARG A 93 -3.85 13.98 -26.02
N LEU A 94 -4.69 14.95 -25.68
CA LEU A 94 -5.29 15.08 -24.35
C LEU A 94 -6.15 13.85 -24.03
N ASP A 95 -7.00 13.43 -24.96
CA ASP A 95 -7.88 12.28 -24.82
C ASP A 95 -7.05 11.00 -24.54
N LEU A 96 -6.05 10.73 -25.39
CA LEU A 96 -5.14 9.59 -25.22
C LEU A 96 -4.37 9.62 -23.90
N MET A 97 -3.93 10.80 -23.47
CA MET A 97 -3.19 10.96 -22.20
C MET A 97 -4.08 10.75 -20.98
N LEU A 98 -5.32 11.21 -21.01
CA LEU A 98 -6.30 10.96 -19.95
C LEU A 98 -6.63 9.46 -19.88
N THR A 99 -6.86 8.81 -21.02
CA THR A 99 -7.09 7.36 -21.08
C THR A 99 -5.89 6.56 -20.54
N ASN A 100 -4.67 6.89 -20.97
CA ASN A 100 -3.47 6.23 -20.44
C ASN A 100 -3.30 6.48 -18.93
N SER A 101 -3.62 7.67 -18.45
CA SER A 101 -3.56 7.99 -17.01
C SER A 101 -4.58 7.20 -16.20
N MET A 102 -5.80 7.02 -16.72
CA MET A 102 -6.83 6.16 -16.13
C MET A 102 -6.36 4.70 -16.08
N VAL A 103 -5.81 4.16 -17.18
CA VAL A 103 -5.27 2.79 -17.23
C VAL A 103 -4.12 2.61 -16.23
N ARG A 104 -3.21 3.59 -16.12
CA ARG A 104 -2.10 3.57 -15.15
C ARG A 104 -2.60 3.62 -13.70
N LEU A 105 -3.63 4.40 -13.42
CA LEU A 105 -4.26 4.47 -12.09
C LEU A 105 -4.91 3.14 -11.72
N VAL A 106 -5.72 2.57 -12.62
CA VAL A 106 -6.34 1.24 -12.43
C VAL A 106 -5.29 0.18 -12.18
N ARG A 107 -4.22 0.18 -12.97
CA ARG A 107 -3.10 -0.76 -12.79
C ARG A 107 -2.43 -0.56 -11.43
N PHE A 108 -2.19 0.67 -11.02
CA PHE A 108 -1.61 0.97 -9.72
C PHE A 108 -2.48 0.49 -8.55
N ILE A 109 -3.81 0.64 -8.64
CA ILE A 109 -4.74 0.16 -7.62
C ILE A 109 -4.72 -1.37 -7.53
N VAL A 110 -4.80 -2.06 -8.67
CA VAL A 110 -5.03 -3.52 -8.71
C VAL A 110 -3.74 -4.33 -8.64
N GLN A 111 -2.71 -3.92 -9.37
CA GLN A 111 -1.44 -4.66 -9.51
C GLN A 111 -0.31 -4.04 -8.69
N GLY A 112 -0.38 -2.73 -8.41
CA GLY A 112 0.67 -2.01 -7.72
C GLY A 112 1.90 -1.74 -8.57
N ASP A 113 2.99 -1.38 -7.88
CA ASP A 113 4.28 -1.05 -8.50
C ASP A 113 5.40 -1.98 -8.01
N VAL A 114 5.05 -3.08 -7.37
CA VAL A 114 6.06 -4.03 -6.90
C VAL A 114 6.73 -4.64 -8.13
N ASP A 115 8.05 -4.56 -8.16
CA ASP A 115 8.86 -5.23 -9.17
C ASP A 115 9.01 -6.70 -8.77
N TRP A 116 8.09 -7.53 -9.24
CA TRP A 116 8.07 -8.95 -8.91
C TRP A 116 9.30 -9.69 -9.45
N ASN A 117 9.85 -9.27 -10.59
CA ASN A 117 11.06 -9.87 -11.13
C ASN A 117 12.24 -9.62 -10.18
N LEU A 118 12.36 -8.39 -9.66
CA LEU A 118 13.36 -8.06 -8.65
C LEU A 118 13.15 -8.83 -7.34
N VAL A 119 11.90 -9.01 -6.89
CA VAL A 119 11.59 -9.81 -5.70
C VAL A 119 12.05 -11.25 -5.90
N GLN A 120 11.67 -11.89 -7.01
CA GLN A 120 12.06 -13.27 -7.31
C GLN A 120 13.59 -13.43 -7.44
N HIS A 121 14.25 -12.47 -8.08
CA HIS A 121 15.71 -12.44 -8.16
C HIS A 121 16.36 -12.37 -6.76
N LYS A 122 15.81 -11.55 -5.84
CA LYS A 122 16.30 -11.48 -4.46
C LYS A 122 16.07 -12.76 -3.67
N LEU A 123 14.91 -13.40 -3.83
CA LEU A 123 14.65 -14.69 -3.17
C LEU A 123 15.59 -15.78 -3.68
N LYS A 124 15.86 -15.81 -5.00
CA LYS A 124 16.85 -16.71 -5.59
C LYS A 124 18.25 -16.44 -5.07
N ALA A 125 18.66 -15.18 -4.98
CA ALA A 125 19.96 -14.80 -4.45
C ALA A 125 20.16 -15.27 -3.00
N LEU A 126 19.15 -15.15 -2.14
CA LEU A 126 19.21 -15.65 -0.75
C LEU A 126 19.44 -17.17 -0.66
N LYS A 127 18.86 -17.92 -1.60
CA LYS A 127 19.11 -19.37 -1.71
C LYS A 127 20.54 -19.66 -2.13
N GLU A 128 21.09 -18.88 -3.05
CA GLU A 128 22.45 -19.06 -3.58
C GLU A 128 23.53 -18.62 -2.58
N SER A 129 23.32 -17.53 -1.83
CA SER A 129 24.32 -16.99 -0.90
C SER A 129 24.30 -17.60 0.49
N ASP A 130 23.10 -17.82 1.04
CA ASP A 130 22.92 -18.12 2.47
C ASP A 130 22.18 -19.46 2.71
N ASP A 131 21.91 -20.22 1.64
CA ASP A 131 21.09 -21.44 1.64
C ASP A 131 19.73 -21.26 2.34
N VAL A 132 19.18 -20.03 2.21
CA VAL A 132 17.87 -19.63 2.73
C VAL A 132 16.82 -19.85 1.65
N ARG A 133 15.95 -20.84 1.88
CA ARG A 133 14.81 -21.13 1.00
C ARG A 133 13.61 -20.32 1.46
N ALA A 134 13.40 -19.17 0.82
CA ALA A 134 12.27 -18.30 1.07
C ALA A 134 11.31 -18.37 -0.13
N ASP A 135 10.21 -19.10 0.04
CA ASP A 135 9.20 -19.25 -0.99
C ASP A 135 8.03 -18.28 -0.76
N TRP A 136 7.61 -17.64 -1.86
CA TRP A 136 6.44 -16.79 -1.86
C TRP A 136 5.55 -17.17 -3.04
N GLU A 137 4.48 -17.89 -2.73
CA GLU A 137 3.46 -18.29 -3.68
C GLU A 137 2.55 -17.10 -3.96
N MET A 138 2.70 -16.51 -5.15
CA MET A 138 1.99 -15.30 -5.53
C MET A 138 1.38 -15.44 -6.90
N ASN A 139 0.09 -15.19 -6.99
CA ASN A 139 -0.59 -15.07 -8.26
C ASN A 139 -0.82 -13.59 -8.60
N PRO A 140 -0.14 -13.02 -9.61
CA PRO A 140 -0.34 -11.63 -9.99
C PRO A 140 -1.78 -11.42 -10.49
N LYS A 141 -2.44 -10.36 -10.01
CA LYS A 141 -3.80 -10.05 -10.44
C LYS A 141 -3.81 -9.56 -11.90
N PRO A 142 -4.70 -10.08 -12.76
CA PRO A 142 -4.85 -9.58 -14.12
C PRO A 142 -5.36 -8.12 -14.11
N PHE A 143 -5.17 -7.42 -15.22
CA PHE A 143 -5.82 -6.12 -15.39
C PHE A 143 -7.35 -6.31 -15.44
N PRO A 144 -8.16 -5.45 -14.81
CA PRO A 144 -9.61 -5.59 -14.81
C PRO A 144 -10.22 -5.61 -16.21
N ASP A 145 -11.45 -6.12 -16.31
CA ASP A 145 -12.23 -6.13 -17.53
C ASP A 145 -12.30 -4.73 -18.19
N GLN A 146 -11.86 -4.65 -19.44
CA GLN A 146 -11.73 -3.39 -20.18
C GLN A 146 -13.09 -2.81 -20.58
N LYS A 147 -14.12 -3.65 -20.78
CA LYS A 147 -15.49 -3.20 -21.06
C LYS A 147 -16.10 -2.53 -19.83
N LYS A 148 -15.87 -3.07 -18.62
CA LYS A 148 -16.30 -2.44 -17.36
C LYS A 148 -15.62 -1.09 -17.14
N LEU A 149 -14.33 -0.99 -17.45
CA LEU A 149 -13.60 0.28 -17.43
C LEU A 149 -14.21 1.28 -18.41
N LEU A 150 -14.42 0.90 -19.67
CA LEU A 150 -15.02 1.76 -20.69
C LEU A 150 -16.43 2.21 -20.29
N HIS A 151 -17.27 1.31 -19.78
CA HIS A 151 -18.61 1.64 -19.29
C HIS A 151 -18.58 2.65 -18.13
N ALA A 152 -17.61 2.52 -17.21
CA ALA A 152 -17.43 3.49 -16.13
C ALA A 152 -17.00 4.87 -16.64
N ILE A 153 -16.16 4.93 -17.68
CA ILE A 153 -15.74 6.17 -18.33
C ILE A 153 -16.93 6.80 -19.06
N ALA A 154 -17.64 6.03 -19.89
CA ALA A 154 -18.77 6.49 -20.70
C ALA A 154 -19.87 7.14 -19.83
N ASN A 155 -20.20 6.50 -18.70
CA ASN A 155 -21.26 6.95 -17.80
C ASN A 155 -20.80 7.94 -16.71
N GLY A 156 -19.52 8.32 -16.67
CA GLY A 156 -19.01 9.22 -15.62
C GLY A 156 -19.11 8.63 -14.20
N ASN A 157 -18.93 7.31 -14.07
CA ASN A 157 -18.96 6.55 -12.81
C ASN A 157 -17.55 6.20 -12.33
N ILE A 158 -16.58 7.11 -12.55
CA ILE A 158 -15.15 6.84 -12.37
C ILE A 158 -14.80 6.51 -10.92
N ARG A 159 -15.27 7.34 -9.97
CA ARG A 159 -14.97 7.13 -8.54
C ARG A 159 -15.53 5.80 -8.01
N ALA A 160 -16.78 5.48 -8.37
CA ALA A 160 -17.44 4.25 -7.95
C ALA A 160 -16.68 3.02 -8.49
N TYR A 161 -16.31 3.05 -9.77
CA TYR A 161 -15.50 2.02 -10.40
C TYR A 161 -14.15 1.84 -9.70
N LEU A 162 -13.38 2.91 -9.52
CA LEU A 162 -12.07 2.83 -8.83
C LEU A 162 -12.19 2.33 -7.38
N THR A 163 -13.24 2.73 -6.67
CA THR A 163 -13.52 2.26 -5.30
C THR A 163 -13.80 0.75 -5.28
N SER A 164 -14.53 0.23 -6.27
CA SER A 164 -14.83 -1.21 -6.38
C SER A 164 -13.60 -2.10 -6.65
N LEU A 165 -12.50 -1.49 -7.08
CA LEU A 165 -11.22 -2.14 -7.34
C LEU A 165 -10.29 -2.16 -6.11
N LEU A 166 -10.62 -1.44 -5.04
CA LEU A 166 -9.76 -1.37 -3.86
C LEU A 166 -9.63 -2.75 -3.19
N PRO A 167 -8.41 -3.27 -3.00
CA PRO A 167 -8.21 -4.51 -2.26
C PRO A 167 -8.47 -4.30 -0.78
N MET A 168 -9.00 -5.32 -0.09
CA MET A 168 -9.23 -5.29 1.36
C MET A 168 -9.78 -3.94 1.87
N GLN A 169 -10.85 -3.44 1.25
CA GLN A 169 -11.28 -2.04 1.28
C GLN A 169 -11.22 -1.38 2.67
N GLU A 170 -11.65 -2.07 3.73
CA GLU A 170 -11.60 -1.56 5.09
C GLU A 170 -10.15 -1.37 5.60
N ARG A 171 -9.28 -2.37 5.45
CA ARG A 171 -7.86 -2.26 5.84
C ARG A 171 -7.13 -1.22 5.01
N TYR A 172 -7.40 -1.18 3.71
CA TYR A 172 -6.79 -0.24 2.78
C TYR A 172 -7.14 1.23 3.11
N THR A 173 -8.43 1.54 3.33
CA THR A 173 -8.86 2.91 3.67
C THR A 173 -8.27 3.38 5.00
N LYS A 174 -8.21 2.51 6.01
CA LYS A 174 -7.53 2.78 7.29
C LYS A 174 -6.05 3.10 7.09
N LEU A 175 -5.34 2.34 6.24
CA LEU A 175 -3.93 2.59 5.93
C LEU A 175 -3.71 3.90 5.16
N VAL A 176 -4.60 4.26 4.23
CA VAL A 176 -4.54 5.57 3.54
C VAL A 176 -4.73 6.72 4.53
N ALA A 177 -5.70 6.61 5.44
CA ALA A 177 -5.91 7.62 6.49
C ALA A 177 -4.68 7.73 7.41
N LEU A 178 -4.10 6.58 7.81
CA LEU A 178 -2.88 6.55 8.60
C LEU A 178 -1.71 7.20 7.86
N LEU A 179 -1.52 6.90 6.58
CA LEU A 179 -0.49 7.51 5.75
C LEU A 179 -0.63 9.04 5.67
N LYS A 180 -1.86 9.54 5.51
CA LYS A 180 -2.15 10.98 5.52
C LYS A 180 -1.70 11.60 6.84
N ASN A 181 -2.05 10.98 7.97
CA ASN A 181 -1.67 11.48 9.29
C ASN A 181 -0.16 11.50 9.48
N TYR A 182 0.55 10.43 9.10
CA TYR A 182 2.01 10.36 9.22
C TYR A 182 2.76 11.36 8.32
N LYS A 183 2.21 11.71 7.15
CA LYS A 183 2.83 12.68 6.23
C LYS A 183 2.81 14.12 6.75
N VAL A 184 1.87 14.46 7.63
CA VAL A 184 1.69 15.83 8.18
C VAL A 184 2.02 15.92 9.67
N MET A 185 2.53 14.82 10.24
CA MET A 185 2.82 14.71 11.66
C MET A 185 3.96 15.65 12.08
N GLU A 186 3.88 16.17 13.30
CA GLU A 186 4.99 16.92 13.91
C GLU A 186 6.27 16.09 13.91
N LYS A 187 7.42 16.79 13.82
CA LYS A 187 8.72 16.14 13.95
C LYS A 187 8.86 15.59 15.37
N PHE A 188 9.12 14.29 15.48
CA PHE A 188 9.36 13.66 16.78
C PHE A 188 10.62 14.22 17.45
N PRO A 189 10.60 14.41 18.78
CA PRO A 189 11.79 14.79 19.51
C PRO A 189 12.83 13.66 19.46
N LYS A 190 14.11 14.03 19.41
CA LYS A 190 15.22 13.08 19.48
C LYS A 190 15.59 12.87 20.93
N ILE A 191 15.38 11.66 21.45
CA ILE A 191 15.63 11.34 22.85
C ILE A 191 17.09 10.91 23.01
N LYS A 192 17.80 11.52 23.96
CA LYS A 192 19.20 11.14 24.26
C LYS A 192 19.27 9.69 24.77
N TYR A 193 20.23 8.92 24.26
CA TYR A 193 20.53 7.59 24.78
C TYR A 193 21.17 7.68 26.18
N SER A 194 20.87 6.70 27.03
CA SER A 194 21.44 6.59 28.37
C SER A 194 21.59 5.12 28.77
N ASN A 195 22.56 4.83 29.64
CA ASN A 195 22.69 3.54 30.32
C ASN A 195 21.65 3.38 31.45
N SER A 196 21.10 4.48 31.96
CA SER A 196 20.08 4.48 33.01
C SER A 196 18.67 4.51 32.37
N PRO A 197 17.90 3.41 32.46
CA PRO A 197 16.54 3.37 31.93
C PRO A 197 15.61 4.24 32.77
N LEU A 198 14.69 4.97 32.13
CA LEU A 198 13.66 5.71 32.86
C LEU A 198 12.58 4.75 33.38
N LYS A 199 12.14 4.95 34.60
CA LYS A 199 11.06 4.21 35.25
C LYS A 199 10.19 5.14 36.09
N ILE A 200 9.06 4.63 36.58
CA ILE A 200 8.15 5.36 37.46
C ILE A 200 8.91 5.99 38.64
N GLY A 201 8.61 7.26 38.92
CA GLY A 201 9.22 8.06 39.98
C GLY A 201 10.46 8.84 39.55
N ASP A 202 11.09 8.51 38.43
CA ASP A 202 12.29 9.21 37.97
C ASP A 202 11.99 10.67 37.58
N TRP A 203 12.95 11.55 37.86
CA TRP A 203 12.99 12.93 37.36
C TRP A 203 14.14 13.08 36.37
N SER A 204 13.84 13.48 35.13
CA SER A 204 14.87 13.56 34.09
C SER A 204 14.46 14.49 32.95
N SER A 205 15.44 15.17 32.36
CA SER A 205 15.27 15.98 31.13
C SER A 205 14.80 15.16 29.92
N ARG A 206 14.96 13.83 29.93
CA ARG A 206 14.46 12.92 28.88
C ARG A 206 12.95 12.68 28.97
N VAL A 207 12.33 12.87 30.15
CA VAL A 207 10.91 12.55 30.36
C VAL A 207 9.98 13.41 29.50
N PRO A 208 10.14 14.74 29.41
CA PRO A 208 9.33 15.58 28.54
C PRO A 208 9.44 15.17 27.05
N GLU A 209 10.63 14.77 26.60
CA GLU A 209 10.86 14.30 25.22
C GLU A 209 10.09 13.00 24.94
N VAL A 210 10.14 12.04 25.87
CA VAL A 210 9.38 10.78 25.76
C VAL A 210 7.88 11.07 25.78
N LYS A 211 7.38 11.90 26.71
CA LYS A 211 5.96 12.28 26.77
C LYS A 211 5.51 12.93 25.46
N LYS A 212 6.24 13.91 24.95
CA LYS A 212 5.92 14.59 23.68
C LYS A 212 5.95 13.62 22.50
N HIS A 213 6.93 12.72 22.43
CA HIS A 213 6.93 11.66 21.42
C HIS A 213 5.65 10.83 21.51
N LEU A 214 5.30 10.34 22.70
CA LEU A 214 4.14 9.48 22.90
C LEU A 214 2.80 10.22 22.68
N GLN A 215 2.74 11.54 22.85
CA GLN A 215 1.60 12.36 22.43
C GLN A 215 1.44 12.37 20.91
N ILE A 216 2.55 12.56 20.19
CA ILE A 216 2.56 12.58 18.72
C ILE A 216 2.16 11.19 18.18
N SER A 217 2.67 10.10 18.77
CA SER A 217 2.35 8.73 18.37
C SER A 217 1.01 8.19 18.90
N GLY A 218 0.31 8.98 19.73
CA GLY A 218 -1.02 8.69 20.25
C GLY A 218 -1.08 7.72 21.44
N ASP A 219 0.05 7.40 22.08
CA ASP A 219 0.11 6.51 23.25
C ASP A 219 -0.05 7.27 24.58
N TYR A 220 0.25 8.58 24.58
CA TYR A 220 0.10 9.47 25.75
C TYR A 220 -0.96 10.55 25.48
N PRO A 221 -1.77 10.95 26.48
CA PRO A 221 -2.82 11.95 26.28
C PRO A 221 -2.27 13.29 25.78
N LYS A 222 -2.90 13.85 24.74
CA LYS A 222 -2.46 15.10 24.09
C LYS A 222 -2.40 16.31 25.03
N ASN A 223 -3.28 16.35 26.03
CA ASN A 223 -3.43 17.48 26.96
C ASN A 223 -2.76 17.23 28.32
N ALA A 224 -2.09 16.09 28.50
CA ALA A 224 -1.36 15.81 29.74
C ALA A 224 -0.05 16.62 29.80
N ASP A 225 0.41 16.91 31.03
CA ASP A 225 1.61 17.70 31.26
C ASP A 225 2.87 17.03 30.69
N LEU A 226 3.83 17.88 30.32
CA LEU A 226 5.18 17.50 29.91
C LEU A 226 6.20 17.72 31.04
N SER A 227 5.79 17.53 32.30
CA SER A 227 6.72 17.65 33.44
C SER A 227 7.85 16.62 33.36
N TRP A 228 8.90 16.87 34.12
CA TRP A 228 10.12 16.06 34.16
C TRP A 228 9.94 14.75 34.92
N THR A 229 8.79 14.54 35.55
CA THR A 229 8.49 13.35 36.37
C THR A 229 7.87 12.24 35.54
N PHE A 230 8.45 11.05 35.65
CA PHE A 230 7.92 9.82 35.06
C PHE A 230 6.77 9.29 35.94
N ASN A 231 5.55 9.67 35.61
CA ASN A 231 4.35 9.33 36.37
C ASN A 231 3.70 8.01 35.90
N LYS A 232 2.66 7.55 36.62
CA LYS A 232 1.87 6.35 36.25
C LYS A 232 1.23 6.46 34.86
N THR A 233 0.85 7.66 34.43
CA THR A 233 0.28 7.88 33.09
C THR A 233 1.30 7.60 32.00
N LEU A 234 2.54 8.06 32.18
CA LEU A 234 3.63 7.79 31.26
C LEU A 234 4.00 6.31 31.24
N GLU A 235 4.04 5.64 32.40
CA GLU A 235 4.29 4.20 32.45
C GLU A 235 3.28 3.40 31.62
N LYS A 236 1.98 3.73 31.73
CA LYS A 236 0.92 3.11 30.92
C LYS A 236 1.10 3.37 29.43
N ALA A 237 1.47 4.59 29.05
CA ALA A 237 1.76 4.94 27.65
C ALA A 237 2.98 4.17 27.11
N VAL A 238 4.05 4.04 27.91
CA VAL A 238 5.24 3.25 27.55
C VAL A 238 4.88 1.78 27.39
N LYS A 239 4.09 1.18 28.28
CA LYS A 239 3.62 -0.21 28.12
C LYS A 239 2.79 -0.40 26.86
N THR A 240 1.95 0.58 26.50
CA THR A 240 1.18 0.58 25.25
C THR A 240 2.09 0.62 24.03
N TYR A 241 3.10 1.49 24.05
CA TYR A 241 4.10 1.59 23.00
C TYR A 241 4.92 0.29 22.86
N GLN A 242 5.43 -0.26 23.97
CA GLN A 242 6.16 -1.52 24.01
C GLN A 242 5.34 -2.66 23.39
N LYS A 243 4.07 -2.79 23.78
CA LYS A 243 3.15 -3.77 23.21
C LYS A 243 2.98 -3.60 21.69
N ARG A 244 2.83 -2.37 21.22
CA ARG A 244 2.65 -2.07 19.78
C ARG A 244 3.89 -2.39 18.94
N TYR A 245 5.09 -2.23 19.53
CA TYR A 245 6.37 -2.49 18.89
C TYR A 245 6.93 -3.90 19.16
N LEU A 246 6.14 -4.79 19.79
CA LEU A 246 6.57 -6.15 20.18
C LEU A 246 7.86 -6.14 21.02
N LEU A 247 7.96 -5.18 21.94
CA LEU A 247 9.02 -5.08 22.93
C LEU A 247 8.59 -5.74 24.25
N GLU A 248 9.55 -6.00 25.12
CA GLU A 248 9.29 -6.41 26.49
C GLU A 248 8.43 -5.35 27.20
N ILE A 249 7.30 -5.77 27.79
CA ILE A 249 6.28 -4.87 28.35
C ILE A 249 6.56 -4.63 29.84
N ASN A 250 7.64 -3.92 30.15
CA ASN A 250 8.08 -3.63 31.51
C ASN A 250 7.83 -2.17 31.97
N GLY A 251 7.31 -1.31 31.07
CA GLY A 251 7.01 0.09 31.36
C GLY A 251 8.22 1.01 31.51
N ARG A 252 9.43 0.52 31.22
CA ARG A 252 10.70 1.26 31.34
C ARG A 252 11.15 1.76 29.97
N VAL A 253 11.82 2.92 29.94
CA VAL A 253 12.44 3.46 28.72
C VAL A 253 13.95 3.24 28.78
N ASP A 254 14.37 2.06 28.33
CA ASP A 254 15.77 1.67 28.19
C ASP A 254 16.37 2.09 26.83
N LYS A 255 17.58 1.60 26.51
CA LYS A 255 18.23 1.85 25.22
C LYS A 255 17.43 1.30 24.04
N LYS A 256 16.80 0.14 24.19
CA LYS A 256 16.03 -0.52 23.13
C LYS A 256 14.77 0.28 22.83
N VAL A 257 14.00 0.66 23.84
CA VAL A 257 12.83 1.55 23.68
C VAL A 257 13.26 2.91 23.10
N THR A 258 14.36 3.48 23.58
CA THR A 258 14.91 4.74 23.03
C THR A 258 15.28 4.60 21.55
N TYR A 259 15.84 3.46 21.13
CA TYR A 259 16.13 3.18 19.72
C TYR A 259 14.86 3.20 18.86
N TYR A 260 13.78 2.56 19.32
CA TYR A 260 12.50 2.54 18.60
C TYR A 260 11.83 3.92 18.56
N LEU A 261 11.86 4.67 19.66
CA LEU A 261 11.35 6.05 19.70
C LEU A 261 12.14 6.99 18.78
N ASN A 262 13.44 6.74 18.58
CA ASN A 262 14.26 7.55 17.69
C ASN A 262 14.21 7.12 16.21
N GLN A 263 13.41 6.11 15.85
CA GLN A 263 13.28 5.70 14.44
C GLN A 263 12.65 6.82 13.61
N PRO A 264 13.20 7.11 12.42
CA PRO A 264 12.67 8.17 11.59
C PRO A 264 11.25 7.84 11.11
N VAL A 265 10.38 8.84 11.10
CA VAL A 265 8.98 8.73 10.63
C VAL A 265 8.88 8.13 9.23
N LYS A 266 9.89 8.38 8.39
CA LYS A 266 10.00 7.81 7.05
C LYS A 266 9.90 6.28 7.05
N ASN A 267 10.40 5.59 8.09
CA ASN A 267 10.30 4.13 8.21
C ASN A 267 8.83 3.71 8.39
N ASN A 268 8.06 4.41 9.23
CA ASN A 268 6.62 4.16 9.40
C ASN A 268 5.84 4.44 8.11
N ILE A 269 6.14 5.57 7.44
CA ILE A 269 5.55 5.91 6.13
C ILE A 269 5.82 4.80 5.11
N GLN A 270 7.06 4.34 5.02
CA GLN A 270 7.45 3.26 4.11
C GLN A 270 6.75 1.95 4.47
N ALA A 271 6.65 1.61 5.75
CA ALA A 271 5.92 0.42 6.22
C ALA A 271 4.42 0.49 5.86
N ILE A 272 3.77 1.64 6.01
CA ILE A 272 2.37 1.84 5.62
C ILE A 272 2.20 1.68 4.10
N ILE A 273 3.08 2.31 3.31
CA ILE A 273 3.07 2.19 1.83
C ILE A 273 3.28 0.73 1.40
N THR A 274 4.23 0.03 2.01
CA THR A 274 4.48 -1.39 1.74
C THR A 274 3.26 -2.24 2.09
N ASN A 275 2.59 -1.97 3.23
CA ASN A 275 1.36 -2.68 3.59
C ASN A 275 0.19 -2.36 2.65
N LEU A 276 0.07 -1.12 2.15
CA LEU A 276 -0.88 -0.78 1.08
C LEU A 276 -0.62 -1.59 -0.20
N ASP A 277 0.64 -1.76 -0.61
CA ASP A 277 0.96 -2.64 -1.73
C ASP A 277 0.67 -4.12 -1.40
N LYS A 278 0.95 -4.58 -0.17
CA LYS A 278 0.65 -5.95 0.26
C LYS A 278 -0.85 -6.28 0.22
N THR A 279 -1.75 -5.33 0.48
CA THR A 279 -3.20 -5.58 0.36
C THR A 279 -3.59 -6.10 -1.02
N LYS A 280 -2.86 -5.69 -2.07
CA LYS A 280 -3.13 -6.09 -3.46
C LYS A 280 -2.88 -7.57 -3.70
N LEU A 281 -2.13 -8.23 -2.82
CA LEU A 281 -1.76 -9.64 -2.91
C LEU A 281 -2.84 -10.56 -2.32
N TYR A 282 -3.60 -10.05 -1.35
CA TYR A 282 -4.68 -10.80 -0.73
C TYR A 282 -5.83 -11.04 -1.71
N PRO A 283 -6.62 -12.12 -1.51
CA PRO A 283 -7.84 -12.31 -2.26
C PRO A 283 -8.81 -11.15 -2.04
N LYS A 284 -9.77 -10.97 -2.97
CA LYS A 284 -10.76 -9.89 -2.86
C LYS A 284 -11.64 -10.07 -1.62
N ARG A 285 -11.92 -11.32 -1.26
CA ARG A 285 -12.64 -11.75 -0.07
C ARG A 285 -12.02 -13.06 0.39
N PHE A 286 -11.90 -13.22 1.70
CA PHE A 286 -11.61 -14.53 2.27
C PHE A 286 -12.88 -15.37 2.32
N GLU A 287 -12.70 -16.68 2.41
CA GLU A 287 -13.73 -17.65 2.72
C GLU A 287 -14.43 -17.28 4.04
N PRO A 288 -15.74 -17.59 4.20
CA PRO A 288 -16.46 -17.29 5.44
C PRO A 288 -15.76 -17.85 6.69
N GLU A 289 -15.09 -18.98 6.53
CA GLU A 289 -14.31 -19.67 7.55
C GLU A 289 -12.88 -19.84 7.06
N HIS A 290 -11.91 -19.28 7.78
CA HIS A 290 -10.50 -19.29 7.37
C HIS A 290 -9.55 -19.05 8.55
N VAL A 291 -8.29 -19.39 8.34
CA VAL A 291 -7.18 -19.13 9.27
C VAL A 291 -6.24 -18.11 8.65
N GLU A 292 -5.97 -17.02 9.37
CA GLU A 292 -4.94 -16.04 9.02
C GLU A 292 -3.72 -16.24 9.92
N VAL A 293 -2.55 -16.48 9.32
CA VAL A 293 -1.25 -16.46 10.01
C VAL A 293 -0.51 -15.18 9.64
N ASN A 294 -0.23 -14.32 10.62
CA ASN A 294 0.61 -13.13 10.40
C ASN A 294 2.01 -13.38 10.98
N ILE A 295 2.91 -13.87 10.11
CA ILE A 295 4.26 -14.28 10.49
C ILE A 295 5.01 -13.18 11.28
N PRO A 296 5.08 -11.91 10.82
CA PRO A 296 5.74 -10.85 11.58
C PRO A 296 5.14 -10.51 12.95
N ASP A 297 3.89 -10.86 13.22
CA ASP A 297 3.26 -10.59 14.52
C ASP A 297 3.17 -11.81 15.44
N PHE A 298 3.63 -12.98 14.99
CA PHE A 298 3.64 -14.24 15.74
C PHE A 298 2.26 -14.69 16.21
N ASN A 299 1.18 -14.37 15.47
CA ASN A 299 -0.15 -14.87 15.80
C ASN A 299 -0.85 -15.55 14.63
N LEU A 300 -1.59 -16.59 15.00
CA LEU A 300 -2.65 -17.20 14.22
C LEU A 300 -4.01 -16.63 14.67
N ARG A 301 -4.90 -16.38 13.71
CA ARG A 301 -6.28 -15.94 13.95
C ARG A 301 -7.22 -16.83 13.14
N TYR A 302 -8.21 -17.41 13.80
CA TYR A 302 -9.26 -18.18 13.15
C TYR A 302 -10.54 -17.34 13.09
N TYR A 303 -11.14 -17.28 11.90
CA TYR A 303 -12.37 -16.56 11.63
C TYR A 303 -13.46 -17.50 11.16
N LYS A 304 -14.69 -17.23 11.58
CA LYS A 304 -15.91 -17.90 11.11
C LYS A 304 -17.01 -16.86 10.93
N ASN A 305 -17.62 -16.83 9.75
CA ASN A 305 -18.65 -15.87 9.36
C ASN A 305 -18.25 -14.41 9.62
N GLY A 306 -17.00 -14.07 9.28
CA GLY A 306 -16.43 -12.72 9.47
C GLY A 306 -16.09 -12.35 10.92
N ARG A 307 -16.34 -13.23 11.89
CA ARG A 307 -15.99 -13.03 13.30
C ARG A 307 -14.72 -13.77 13.64
N LYS A 308 -13.80 -13.11 14.34
CA LYS A 308 -12.60 -13.76 14.88
C LYS A 308 -13.00 -14.62 16.09
N VAL A 309 -12.94 -15.93 15.92
CA VAL A 309 -13.32 -16.92 16.94
C VAL A 309 -12.15 -17.19 17.88
N MET A 310 -10.93 -17.24 17.35
CA MET A 310 -9.74 -17.56 18.12
C MET A 310 -8.54 -16.70 17.71
N LYS A 311 -7.66 -16.42 18.68
CA LYS A 311 -6.34 -15.84 18.46
C LYS A 311 -5.35 -16.55 19.38
N MET A 312 -4.25 -17.05 18.82
CA MET A 312 -3.17 -17.66 19.60
C MET A 312 -1.80 -17.19 19.10
N GLY A 313 -0.82 -17.19 20.01
CA GLY A 313 0.58 -17.02 19.65
C GLY A 313 1.11 -18.28 18.98
N ILE A 314 2.01 -18.13 18.02
CA ILE A 314 2.64 -19.23 17.29
C ILE A 314 4.15 -19.05 17.22
N VAL A 315 4.86 -20.15 16.98
CA VAL A 315 6.27 -20.14 16.62
C VAL A 315 6.36 -20.22 15.10
N VAL A 316 7.25 -19.42 14.51
CA VAL A 316 7.50 -19.36 13.06
C VAL A 316 8.95 -19.70 12.77
N GLY A 317 9.23 -19.99 11.49
CA GLY A 317 10.57 -20.28 11.01
C GLY A 317 11.57 -19.16 11.31
N ARG A 318 12.82 -19.54 11.55
CA ARG A 318 13.92 -18.60 11.77
C ARG A 318 14.25 -17.84 10.49
N MET A 319 15.04 -16.77 10.58
CA MET A 319 15.45 -15.99 9.40
C MET A 319 16.22 -16.82 8.36
N ASP A 320 16.97 -17.82 8.78
CA ASP A 320 17.72 -18.76 7.93
C ASP A 320 16.86 -19.93 7.40
N ARG A 321 15.66 -20.13 7.97
CA ARG A 321 14.69 -21.16 7.60
C ARG A 321 13.27 -20.60 7.72
N PRO A 322 12.90 -19.60 6.90
CA PRO A 322 11.69 -18.83 7.09
C PRO A 322 10.43 -19.66 6.76
N THR A 323 9.33 -19.37 7.46
CA THR A 323 8.02 -19.92 7.08
C THR A 323 7.62 -19.37 5.70
N PRO A 324 7.26 -20.22 4.73
CA PRO A 324 6.87 -19.78 3.39
C PRO A 324 5.58 -18.97 3.42
N LEU A 325 5.41 -18.09 2.42
CA LEU A 325 4.20 -17.28 2.25
C LEU A 325 3.30 -17.93 1.20
N PHE A 326 2.16 -18.47 1.63
CA PHE A 326 1.22 -19.19 0.77
C PHE A 326 -0.24 -19.02 1.22
N SER A 327 -1.18 -19.58 0.44
CA SER A 327 -2.60 -19.65 0.74
C SER A 327 -3.15 -20.98 0.26
N ASP A 328 -3.69 -21.79 1.16
CA ASP A 328 -4.15 -23.14 0.86
C ASP A 328 -5.34 -23.57 1.74
N GLN A 329 -5.96 -24.71 1.43
CA GLN A 329 -7.05 -25.32 2.16
C GLN A 329 -6.54 -26.36 3.15
N ILE A 330 -7.08 -26.34 4.37
CA ILE A 330 -6.82 -27.41 5.35
C ILE A 330 -7.67 -28.62 4.94
N GLU A 331 -7.01 -29.68 4.47
CA GLU A 331 -7.69 -30.90 3.99
C GLU A 331 -8.11 -31.84 5.11
N TYR A 332 -7.22 -32.07 6.08
CA TYR A 332 -7.47 -32.96 7.21
C TYR A 332 -6.68 -32.55 8.45
N MET A 333 -7.10 -33.07 9.60
CA MET A 333 -6.40 -32.94 10.88
C MET A 333 -6.03 -34.33 11.38
N VAL A 334 -4.75 -34.54 11.68
CA VAL A 334 -4.28 -35.78 12.29
C VAL A 334 -4.22 -35.59 13.80
N LEU A 335 -4.94 -36.43 14.53
CA LEU A 335 -4.82 -36.50 15.99
C LEU A 335 -3.67 -37.44 16.34
N ASN A 336 -2.78 -36.99 17.24
CA ASN A 336 -1.58 -37.73 17.65
C ASN A 336 -0.69 -38.15 16.46
N PRO A 337 -0.17 -37.18 15.67
CA PRO A 337 0.67 -37.49 14.53
C PRO A 337 2.02 -38.08 14.98
N THR A 338 2.58 -38.99 14.18
CA THR A 338 4.00 -39.35 14.28
C THR A 338 4.86 -38.20 13.74
N TRP A 339 6.01 -37.94 14.37
CA TRP A 339 6.96 -36.94 13.87
C TRP A 339 8.03 -37.60 12.99
N THR A 340 7.82 -37.53 11.67
CA THR A 340 8.84 -37.93 10.69
C THR A 340 9.84 -36.81 10.52
N VAL A 341 11.09 -37.02 10.94
CA VAL A 341 12.16 -36.04 10.81
C VAL A 341 12.52 -35.85 9.35
N THR A 342 12.50 -34.60 8.86
CA THR A 342 12.84 -34.29 7.47
C THR A 342 14.34 -34.41 7.22
N ASP A 343 14.75 -34.87 6.02
CA ASP A 343 16.16 -34.99 5.61
C ASP A 343 16.99 -33.73 5.85
N ASN A 344 16.40 -32.55 5.61
CA ASN A 344 17.10 -31.28 5.80
C ASN A 344 17.43 -31.00 7.28
N LEU A 345 16.58 -31.44 8.21
CA LEU A 345 16.85 -31.32 9.65
C LEU A 345 17.96 -32.29 10.06
N VAL A 346 17.91 -33.53 9.55
CA VAL A 346 18.95 -34.55 9.80
C VAL A 346 20.32 -34.02 9.39
N LYS A 347 20.44 -33.54 8.14
CA LYS A 347 21.71 -33.08 7.56
C LYS A 347 22.29 -31.82 8.20
N ARG A 348 21.48 -30.99 8.86
CA ARG A 348 21.91 -29.70 9.40
C ARG A 348 22.07 -29.69 10.91
N ASP A 349 21.34 -30.54 11.63
CA ASP A 349 21.23 -30.45 13.09
C ASP A 349 21.51 -31.79 13.82
N LEU A 350 21.53 -32.94 13.15
CA LEU A 350 21.67 -34.26 13.81
C LEU A 350 22.96 -35.02 13.45
N ILE A 351 23.51 -34.79 12.27
CA ILE A 351 24.77 -35.36 11.78
C ILE A 351 25.68 -34.19 11.42
#